data_AF-A0A7S2B0Q6-F1
#
_entry.id   AF-A0A7S2B0Q6-F1
#
_cell.length_a   1.000
_cell.length_b   1.000
_cell.length_c   1.000
_cell.angle_alpha   90.00
_cell.angle_beta   90.00
_cell.angle_gamma   90.00
#
_symmetry.space_group_name_H-M   'P 1'
#
loop_
_entity.id
_entity.type
_entity.pdbx_description
1 polymer ?
#
loop_
_entity_poly.entity_id
_entity_poly.type
_entity_poly.pdbx_seq_one_letter_code
_entity_poly.pdbx_strand_id
1 'polypeptide(L)'
;EAPEAAAPRSGNLRLREDYVAQAGMFDHILKSSPPTFDKTTEDGLRFRMYKVGNLDIRTTQEHGEREVIGAVFSVLPAGQQKTENRKDALDHEKIVKATEYVEAAPGAASVALRRSYVVLATEEGRQVVTERLGGGGGPWG
;
A
#
# COMPACT_ATOMS: atom_id res chain seq x y z
N GLU A 1 -34.85 1.97 3.46
CA GLU A 1 -33.77 2.22 2.49
C GLU A 1 -32.45 2.04 3.21
N ALA A 2 -31.70 0.99 2.90
CA ALA A 2 -30.46 0.64 3.58
C ALA A 2 -29.27 1.07 2.69
N PRO A 3 -28.18 1.64 3.25
CA PRO A 3 -27.00 1.92 2.45
C PRO A 3 -26.33 0.60 2.05
N GLU A 4 -26.14 0.45 0.74
CA GLU A 4 -25.40 -0.63 0.10
C GLU A 4 -23.98 -0.69 0.66
N ALA A 5 -23.71 -1.73 1.46
CA ALA A 5 -22.38 -1.99 2.00
C ALA A 5 -21.44 -2.30 0.82
N ALA A 6 -20.58 -1.34 0.47
CA ALA A 6 -19.57 -1.52 -0.55
C ALA A 6 -18.66 -2.71 -0.17
N ALA A 7 -18.75 -3.78 -0.95
CA ALA A 7 -17.93 -4.97 -0.78
C ALA A 7 -16.43 -4.61 -0.77
N PRO A 8 -15.59 -5.28 0.03
CA PRO A 8 -14.15 -5.06 0.00
C PRO A 8 -13.65 -5.45 -1.39
N ARG A 9 -13.24 -4.43 -2.17
CA ARG A 9 -12.57 -4.67 -3.44
C ARG A 9 -11.16 -5.13 -3.15
N SER A 10 -11.02 -6.44 -2.95
CA SER A 10 -9.74 -7.15 -3.02
C SER A 10 -9.23 -7.05 -4.46
N GLY A 11 -8.69 -5.88 -4.82
CA GLY A 11 -8.01 -5.69 -6.09
C GLY A 11 -6.67 -6.38 -6.03
N ASN A 12 -6.37 -7.26 -6.99
CA ASN A 12 -5.05 -7.87 -7.08
C ASN A 12 -4.04 -6.77 -7.46
N LEU A 13 -3.23 -6.36 -6.48
CA LEU A 13 -2.17 -5.37 -6.66
C LEU A 13 -0.97 -6.02 -7.33
N ARG A 14 -0.52 -5.46 -8.45
CA ARG A 14 0.75 -5.84 -9.08
C ARG A 14 1.77 -4.73 -8.89
N LEU A 15 2.93 -5.05 -8.32
CA LEU A 15 4.04 -4.12 -8.19
C LEU A 15 4.53 -3.69 -9.58
N ARG A 16 4.83 -2.41 -9.71
CA ARG A 16 5.30 -1.76 -10.94
C ARG A 16 6.60 -1.02 -10.69
N GLU A 17 7.69 -1.78 -10.59
CA GLU A 17 9.04 -1.24 -10.38
C GLU A 17 9.46 -0.27 -11.49
N ASP A 18 8.97 -0.49 -12.70
CA ASP A 18 9.15 0.38 -13.86
C ASP A 18 8.64 1.81 -13.61
N TYR A 19 7.59 1.96 -12.80
CA TYR A 19 7.06 3.25 -12.39
C TYR A 19 7.78 3.84 -11.18
N VAL A 20 8.35 3.00 -10.30
CA VAL A 20 9.20 3.47 -9.19
C VAL A 20 10.46 4.13 -9.75
N ALA A 21 11.09 3.50 -10.75
CA ALA A 21 12.25 4.08 -11.45
C ALA A 21 11.94 5.43 -12.14
N GLN A 22 10.67 5.69 -12.43
CA GLN A 22 10.19 6.92 -13.09
C GLN A 22 9.39 7.81 -12.12
N ALA A 23 9.76 7.80 -10.83
CA ALA A 23 9.09 8.53 -9.76
C ALA A 23 8.79 10.02 -10.08
N GLY A 24 9.69 10.69 -10.81
CA GLY A 24 9.52 12.10 -11.18
C GLY A 24 8.27 12.40 -12.03
N MET A 25 7.71 11.41 -12.74
CA MET A 25 6.46 11.59 -13.50
C MET A 25 5.26 11.86 -12.58
N PHE A 26 5.32 11.45 -11.32
CA PHE A 26 4.25 11.60 -10.36
C PHE A 26 4.35 12.90 -9.54
N ASP A 27 5.39 13.72 -9.71
CA ASP A 27 5.59 14.92 -8.90
C ASP A 27 4.40 15.88 -8.95
N HIS A 28 3.76 16.02 -10.12
CA HIS A 28 2.58 16.86 -10.25
C HIS A 28 1.39 16.27 -9.48
N ILE A 29 1.18 14.96 -9.62
CA ILE A 29 0.10 14.22 -8.95
C ILE A 29 0.23 14.32 -7.44
N LEU A 30 1.41 14.06 -6.88
CA LEU A 30 1.63 14.10 -5.43
C LEU A 30 1.33 15.48 -4.82
N LYS A 31 1.51 16.55 -5.60
CA LYS A 31 1.22 17.94 -5.19
C LYS A 31 -0.23 18.35 -5.39
N SER A 32 -0.90 17.81 -6.42
CA SER A 32 -2.24 18.25 -6.81
C SER A 32 -3.38 17.38 -6.28
N SER A 33 -3.09 16.12 -5.96
CA SER A 33 -4.11 15.13 -5.60
C SER A 33 -4.13 14.91 -4.09
N PRO A 34 -5.30 14.92 -3.42
CA PRO A 34 -5.37 14.55 -2.02
C PRO A 34 -5.04 13.06 -1.86
N PRO A 35 -4.21 12.68 -0.88
CA PRO A 35 -3.93 11.29 -0.61
C PRO A 35 -5.22 10.58 -0.12
N THR A 36 -5.42 9.34 -0.57
CA THR A 36 -6.50 8.47 -0.07
C THR A 36 -6.21 7.92 1.32
N PHE A 37 -4.94 7.93 1.72
CA PHE A 37 -4.49 7.58 3.05
C PHE A 37 -3.33 8.50 3.42
N ASP A 38 -3.36 9.04 4.63
CA ASP A 38 -2.34 9.96 5.12
C ASP A 38 -2.24 9.82 6.64
N LYS A 39 -1.10 9.29 7.11
CA LYS A 39 -0.85 9.07 8.53
C LYS A 39 0.60 9.37 8.87
N THR A 40 0.81 9.85 10.09
CA THR A 40 2.13 10.12 10.64
C THR A 40 2.32 9.25 11.87
N THR A 41 3.49 8.63 12.00
CA THR A 41 3.89 7.88 13.19
C THR A 41 4.39 8.82 14.29
N GLU A 42 4.57 8.28 15.50
CA GLU A 42 5.04 9.06 16.66
C GLU A 42 6.43 9.68 16.43
N ASP A 43 7.30 9.00 15.69
CA ASP A 43 8.63 9.47 15.29
C ASP A 43 8.61 10.42 14.08
N GLY A 44 7.43 10.79 13.58
CA GLY A 44 7.27 11.80 12.54
C GLY A 44 7.36 11.28 11.09
N LEU A 45 7.51 9.97 10.88
CA LEU A 45 7.46 9.35 9.55
C LEU A 45 6.02 9.38 9.01
N ARG A 46 5.82 10.03 7.88
CA ARG A 46 4.51 10.19 7.24
C ARG A 46 4.35 9.23 6.08
N PHE A 47 3.30 8.41 6.14
CA PHE A 47 2.90 7.47 5.11
C PHE A 47 1.72 8.03 4.35
N ARG A 48 1.82 8.05 3.02
CA ARG A 48 0.72 8.48 2.16
C ARG A 48 0.47 7.48 1.04
N MET A 49 -0.80 7.38 0.64
CA MET A 49 -1.23 6.57 -0.50
C MET A 49 -2.07 7.44 -1.42
N TYR A 50 -1.79 7.39 -2.71
CA TYR A 50 -2.48 8.14 -3.74
C TYR A 50 -3.06 7.18 -4.75
N LYS A 51 -4.33 7.41 -5.11
CA LYS A 51 -5.01 6.62 -6.12
C LYS A 51 -5.14 7.42 -7.41
N VAL A 52 -4.53 6.93 -8.48
CA VAL A 52 -4.49 7.60 -9.79
C VAL A 52 -4.95 6.63 -10.85
N GLY A 53 -6.22 6.72 -11.25
CA GLY A 53 -6.81 5.76 -12.17
C GLY A 53 -6.76 4.34 -11.60
N ASN A 54 -6.00 3.46 -12.28
CA ASN A 54 -5.74 2.09 -11.83
C ASN A 54 -4.42 1.93 -11.07
N LEU A 55 -3.75 3.01 -10.68
CA LEU A 55 -2.52 2.97 -9.89
C LEU A 55 -2.78 3.31 -8.42
N ASP A 56 -2.06 2.62 -7.54
CA ASP A 56 -1.94 2.88 -6.11
C ASP A 56 -0.47 3.22 -5.84
N ILE A 57 -0.19 4.48 -5.51
CA ILE A 57 1.16 5.00 -5.28
C ILE A 57 1.32 5.16 -3.78
N ARG A 58 2.36 4.54 -3.21
CA ARG A 58 2.67 4.60 -1.78
C ARG A 58 3.95 5.38 -1.58
N THR A 59 3.88 6.35 -0.69
CA THR A 59 4.98 7.25 -0.38
C THR A 59 5.27 7.27 1.11
N THR A 60 6.52 7.59 1.42
CA THR A 60 6.98 7.88 2.78
C THR A 60 7.65 9.24 2.80
N GLN A 61 7.64 9.89 3.95
CA GLN A 61 8.32 11.15 4.16
C GLN A 61 8.83 11.19 5.60
N GLU A 62 10.15 11.19 5.78
CA GLU A 62 10.77 11.45 7.07
C GLU A 62 10.59 12.91 7.49
N HIS A 63 10.75 13.19 8.79
CA HIS A 63 10.52 14.52 9.33
C HIS A 63 11.45 15.56 8.70
N GLY A 64 10.87 16.54 8.01
CA GLY A 64 11.61 17.60 7.32
C GLY A 64 12.19 17.22 5.95
N GLU A 65 12.06 15.95 5.56
CA GLU A 65 12.60 15.43 4.29
C GLU A 65 11.58 15.51 3.16
N ARG A 66 12.04 15.26 1.92
CA ARG A 66 11.16 15.17 0.76
C ARG A 66 10.36 13.87 0.82
N GLU A 67 9.12 13.94 0.34
CA GLU A 67 8.34 12.74 0.05
C GLU A 67 8.98 11.86 -1.04
N VAL A 68 9.07 10.57 -0.77
CA VAL A 68 9.65 9.57 -1.67
C VAL A 68 8.61 8.49 -1.99
N ILE A 69 8.51 8.13 -3.27
CA ILE A 69 7.71 6.99 -3.73
C ILE A 69 8.45 5.70 -3.37
N GLY A 70 7.88 4.92 -2.46
CA GLY A 70 8.41 3.61 -2.07
C GLY A 70 7.87 2.48 -2.94
N ALA A 71 6.63 2.59 -3.42
CA ALA A 71 6.03 1.57 -4.26
C ALA A 71 4.92 2.13 -5.15
N VAL A 72 4.77 1.55 -6.34
CA VAL A 72 3.64 1.80 -7.24
C VAL A 72 3.02 0.45 -7.57
N PHE A 73 1.71 0.33 -7.42
CA PHE A 73 0.95 -0.86 -7.77
C PHE A 73 -0.07 -0.52 -8.85
N SER A 74 -0.28 -1.44 -9.79
CA SER A 74 -1.49 -1.44 -10.62
C SER A 74 -2.56 -2.30 -9.98
N VAL A 75 -3.77 -1.76 -9.86
CA VAL A 75 -4.97 -2.42 -9.37
C VAL A 75 -5.69 -3.06 -10.56
N LEU A 76 -5.63 -4.39 -10.67
CA LEU A 76 -6.40 -5.11 -11.67
C LEU A 76 -7.80 -5.47 -11.11
N PRO A 77 -8.85 -5.41 -11.94
CA PRO A 77 -10.12 -6.03 -11.61
C PRO A 77 -9.94 -7.52 -11.33
N ALA A 78 -10.64 -8.04 -10.31
CA ALA A 78 -10.62 -9.46 -10.00
C ALA A 78 -11.00 -10.29 -11.24
N GLY A 79 -10.09 -11.17 -11.69
CA GLY A 79 -10.31 -12.07 -12.84
C GLY A 79 -9.42 -11.85 -14.08
N GLN A 80 -8.58 -10.81 -14.14
CA GLN A 80 -7.73 -10.52 -15.31
C GLN A 80 -6.24 -10.82 -15.11
N GLN A 81 -5.89 -11.92 -14.45
CA GLN A 81 -4.50 -12.33 -14.37
C GLN A 81 -4.14 -13.21 -15.56
N LYS A 82 -3.47 -12.63 -16.58
CA LYS A 82 -2.59 -13.44 -17.44
C LYS A 82 -1.40 -13.83 -16.57
N THR A 83 -1.18 -15.14 -16.43
CA THR A 83 -0.02 -15.75 -15.79
C THR A 83 1.22 -15.42 -16.63
N GLU A 84 1.76 -14.21 -16.47
CA GLU A 84 3.11 -13.94 -16.94
C GLU A 84 4.05 -14.52 -15.90
N ASN A 85 4.90 -15.43 -16.38
CA ASN A 85 5.94 -16.12 -15.62
C ASN A 85 6.71 -15.10 -14.78
N ARG A 86 6.52 -15.19 -13.47
CA ARG A 86 7.31 -14.53 -12.43
C ARG A 86 8.73 -15.08 -12.54
N LYS A 87 9.56 -14.44 -13.37
CA LYS A 87 11.01 -14.61 -13.32
C LYS A 87 11.57 -13.60 -12.32
N ASP A 88 12.01 -14.14 -11.19
CA ASP A 88 13.35 -13.87 -10.65
C ASP A 88 13.74 -12.42 -10.32
N ALA A 89 12.91 -11.67 -9.59
CA ALA A 89 13.29 -10.34 -9.08
C ALA A 89 13.29 -10.19 -7.54
N LEU A 90 12.88 -11.20 -6.77
CA LEU A 90 12.76 -11.08 -5.29
C LEU A 90 13.61 -12.05 -4.49
N ASP A 91 14.45 -12.89 -5.11
CA ASP A 91 15.16 -13.96 -4.40
C ASP A 91 16.39 -13.51 -3.60
N HIS A 92 16.76 -12.23 -3.62
CA HIS A 92 17.99 -11.74 -2.99
C HIS A 92 17.82 -10.56 -2.03
N GLU A 93 16.62 -10.03 -1.85
CA GLU A 93 16.44 -8.86 -0.99
C GLU A 93 16.14 -9.27 0.46
N LYS A 94 17.11 -9.06 1.34
CA LYS A 94 17.01 -9.40 2.76
C LYS A 94 16.19 -8.36 3.51
N ILE A 95 15.07 -8.79 4.09
CA ILE A 95 14.28 -7.96 5.01
C ILE A 95 15.05 -7.86 6.33
N VAL A 96 15.34 -6.64 6.77
CA VAL A 96 16.06 -6.36 8.04
C VAL A 96 15.13 -5.89 9.15
N LYS A 97 13.94 -5.38 8.82
CA LYS A 97 12.96 -4.93 9.80
C LYS A 97 11.54 -5.10 9.26
N ALA A 98 10.63 -5.55 10.11
CA ALA A 98 9.20 -5.53 9.84
C ALA A 98 8.51 -4.75 10.96
N THR A 99 7.71 -3.75 10.60
CA THR A 99 6.91 -2.96 11.56
C THR A 99 5.43 -3.13 11.22
N GLU A 100 4.65 -3.73 12.12
CA GLU A 100 3.20 -3.78 11.99
C GLU A 100 2.55 -2.61 12.74
N TYR A 101 1.75 -1.82 12.03
CA TYR A 101 0.92 -0.75 12.57
C TYR A 101 -0.53 -1.24 12.60
N VAL A 102 -1.13 -1.35 13.78
CA VAL A 102 -2.51 -1.80 13.95
C VAL A 102 -3.38 -0.64 14.37
N GLU A 103 -4.39 -0.31 13.57
CA GLU A 103 -5.40 0.69 13.90
C GLU A 103 -6.77 0.02 14.15
N ALA A 104 -7.51 0.56 15.11
CA ALA A 104 -8.92 0.26 15.27
C ALA A 104 -9.71 1.01 14.19
N ALA A 105 -10.40 0.27 13.31
CA ALA A 105 -11.34 0.84 12.37
C ALA A 105 -12.74 0.90 13.01
N PRO A 106 -13.47 2.03 12.88
CA PRO A 106 -14.85 2.10 13.32
C PRO A 106 -15.69 1.15 12.47
N GLY A 107 -16.25 0.11 13.10
CA GLY A 107 -17.17 -0.83 12.50
C GLY A 107 -18.52 -0.78 13.21
N ALA A 108 -19.61 -0.70 12.44
CA ALA A 108 -20.96 -0.87 12.97
C ALA A 108 -21.14 -2.32 13.45
N ALA A 109 -21.53 -2.48 14.72
CA ALA A 109 -21.83 -3.73 15.43
C ALA A 109 -20.63 -4.64 15.82
N SER A 110 -20.38 -4.68 17.14
CA SER A 110 -19.80 -5.75 17.99
C SER A 110 -18.45 -6.42 17.69
N VAL A 111 -17.78 -6.19 16.55
CA VAL A 111 -16.38 -6.62 16.36
C VAL A 111 -15.56 -5.46 15.81
N ALA A 112 -14.64 -4.92 16.62
CA ALA A 112 -13.71 -3.88 16.16
C ALA A 112 -12.90 -4.43 14.98
N LEU A 113 -13.19 -3.92 13.78
CA LEU A 113 -12.39 -4.23 12.60
C LEU A 113 -11.00 -3.64 12.84
N ARG A 114 -9.97 -4.47 12.79
CA ARG A 114 -8.57 -3.99 12.84
C ARG A 114 -8.09 -3.82 11.42
N ARG A 115 -7.49 -2.69 11.13
CA ARG A 115 -6.64 -2.53 9.93
C ARG A 115 -5.21 -2.67 10.41
N SER A 116 -4.46 -3.56 9.79
CA SER A 116 -3.03 -3.65 10.06
C SER A 116 -2.23 -3.35 8.80
N TYR A 117 -1.10 -2.69 8.98
CA TYR A 117 -0.17 -2.35 7.92
C TYR A 117 1.19 -2.88 8.30
N VAL A 118 1.85 -3.64 7.43
CA VAL A 118 3.21 -4.11 7.67
C VAL A 118 4.15 -3.38 6.74
N VAL A 119 5.11 -2.66 7.33
CA VAL A 119 6.23 -2.03 6.64
C VAL A 119 7.43 -2.96 6.76
N LEU A 120 7.89 -3.51 5.64
CA LEU A 120 9.08 -4.32 5.53
C LEU A 120 10.21 -3.43 5.02
N ALA A 121 11.24 -3.20 5.84
CA ALA A 121 12.46 -2.53 5.44
C ALA A 121 13.51 -3.56 5.05
N THR A 122 14.21 -3.30 3.95
CA THR A 122 15.25 -4.18 3.41
C THR A 122 16.65 -3.66 3.73
N GLU A 123 17.65 -4.53 3.63
CA GLU A 123 19.06 -4.18 3.88
C GLU A 123 19.56 -3.07 2.94
N GLU A 124 18.98 -2.97 1.74
CA GLU A 124 19.25 -1.89 0.77
C GLU A 124 18.50 -0.59 1.07
N GLY A 125 17.76 -0.51 2.18
CA GLY A 125 17.00 0.67 2.57
C GLY A 125 15.66 0.85 1.85
N ARG A 126 15.19 -0.14 1.08
CA ARG A 126 13.85 -0.10 0.48
C ARG A 126 12.79 -0.38 1.53
N GLN A 127 11.60 0.16 1.33
CA GLN A 127 10.45 -0.08 2.20
C GLN A 127 9.25 -0.57 1.39
N VAL A 128 8.73 -1.74 1.77
CA VAL A 128 7.52 -2.33 1.19
C VAL A 128 6.41 -2.25 2.23
N VAL A 129 5.32 -1.56 1.91
CA VAL A 129 4.14 -1.47 2.78
C VAL A 129 3.08 -2.41 2.26
N THR A 130 2.48 -3.21 3.13
CA THR A 130 1.32 -4.07 2.85
C THR A 130 0.18 -3.72 3.80
N GLU A 131 -1.06 -3.67 3.30
CA GLU A 131 -2.25 -3.41 4.12
C GLU A 131 -3.06 -4.69 4.23
N ARG A 132 -3.53 -4.99 5.44
CA ARG A 132 -4.55 -5.98 5.72
C ARG A 132 -5.82 -5.28 6.17
N LEU A 133 -6.81 -5.25 5.27
CA LEU A 133 -8.17 -4.87 5.63
C LEU A 133 -8.79 -6.01 6.45
N GLY A 134 -9.19 -5.72 7.68
CA GLY A 134 -9.93 -6.66 8.51
C GLY A 134 -11.24 -7.06 7.81
N GLY A 135 -11.24 -8.23 7.18
CA GLY A 135 -12.39 -8.77 6.47
C GLY A 135 -12.21 -10.27 6.24
N GLY A 136 -12.62 -11.07 7.23
CA GLY A 136 -13.01 -12.48 7.10
C GLY A 136 -12.11 -13.44 6.31
N GLY A 137 -11.18 -14.11 7.02
CA GLY A 137 -11.10 -15.58 6.99
C GLY A 137 -10.69 -16.31 5.70
N GLY A 138 -9.61 -15.90 5.03
CA GLY A 138 -8.94 -16.76 4.03
C GLY A 138 -7.44 -16.90 4.34
N PRO A 139 -6.86 -18.11 4.33
CA PRO A 139 -5.41 -18.27 4.43
C PRO A 139 -4.75 -17.85 3.11
N TRP A 140 -3.67 -17.09 3.26
CA TRP A 140 -2.62 -16.71 2.31
C TRP A 140 -2.56 -17.52 1.01
N GLY A 141 -2.49 -16.82 -0.13
CA GLY A 141 -2.15 -17.35 -1.46
C GLY A 141 -1.39 -16.33 -2.28
#